data_AF-A0A9X7NY16-F1
#
_entry.id   AF-A0A9X7NY16-F1
#
_cell.length_a   1.000
_cell.length_b   1.000
_cell.length_c   1.000
_cell.angle_alpha   90.00
_cell.angle_beta   90.00
_cell.angle_gamma   90.00
#
_symmetry.space_group_name_H-M   'P 1'
#
loop_
_entity.id
_entity.type
_entity.pdbx_description
1 polymer ?
#
loop_
_entity_poly.entity_id
_entity_poly.type
_entity_poly.pdbx_seq_one_letter_code
_entity_poly.pdbx_strand_id
1 'polypeptide(L)'
;MNPTLRPFVTAGIAVVGAGMITVTPVATPLLEAQMVHDVALTADIDFTGAWADAFNTAEVNFEHLQTALQDANSALSDALSNADLSNLDLEQLGAALTFLGGDQKGFLNPLAEFTTSLPSGDGGIGSPDFYLGNFLLYGLLSNQGEALAPGLIPAIPDPIPEIVQVLASPLSGLLIGALGPSLSPLVALINSVEAISANLGGDNPDTTAALQELINIPANMVNGLLNGATLNLDFLIPTVTEAGLLPEGVGISGLSFAFGGLLSPGEVGGNIDALSAEELPPPIFGGGSILNALGITVSVTDPLTLDLTFGPGQGVGLTGALAGLEQVLALLLTGDLDFDGPPPEVEPDPGAATDFDFGGLLADLFGGAQ
;
A
#
# COMPACT_ATOMS: atom_id res chain seq x y z
N MET A 1 8.96 -36.32 -31.78
CA MET A 1 7.81 -35.47 -31.42
C MET A 1 7.25 -36.01 -30.12
N ASN A 2 7.40 -35.24 -29.04
CA ASN A 2 6.65 -35.34 -27.78
C ASN A 2 5.17 -34.92 -28.05
N PRO A 3 4.14 -35.26 -27.24
CA PRO A 3 4.18 -35.33 -25.77
C PRO A 3 3.46 -36.52 -25.11
N THR A 4 3.90 -36.82 -23.89
CA THR A 4 3.36 -37.84 -22.97
C THR A 4 2.76 -37.15 -21.74
N LEU A 5 1.49 -37.49 -21.43
CA LEU A 5 0.81 -37.58 -20.13
C LEU A 5 0.99 -36.48 -19.04
N ARG A 6 -0.15 -35.87 -18.65
CA ARG A 6 -0.43 -35.47 -17.24
C ARG A 6 -0.80 -36.74 -16.45
N PRO A 7 -0.46 -36.87 -15.14
CA PRO A 7 -1.30 -36.32 -14.08
C PRO A 7 -0.52 -35.71 -12.88
N PHE A 8 -1.16 -34.74 -12.21
CA PHE A 8 -0.65 -34.08 -11.01
C PHE A 8 -0.64 -35.00 -9.79
N VAL A 9 0.39 -34.77 -8.97
CA VAL A 9 0.92 -35.62 -7.90
C VAL A 9 0.15 -35.45 -6.59
N THR A 10 -0.23 -36.58 -5.98
CA THR A 10 -0.49 -36.73 -4.55
C THR A 10 0.73 -37.39 -3.90
N ALA A 11 1.34 -36.75 -2.91
CA ALA A 11 2.22 -37.27 -1.82
C ALA A 11 3.05 -36.07 -1.29
N GLY A 12 3.15 -35.74 -0.01
CA GLY A 12 3.11 -36.57 1.19
C GLY A 12 4.53 -36.98 1.58
N ILE A 13 5.31 -36.11 2.25
CA ILE A 13 6.53 -36.50 2.99
C ILE A 13 6.65 -35.67 4.27
N ALA A 14 6.54 -36.34 5.41
CA ALA A 14 7.19 -35.97 6.66
C ALA A 14 8.51 -36.76 6.75
N VAL A 15 9.56 -36.19 7.37
CA VAL A 15 10.54 -36.89 8.24
C VAL A 15 11.50 -35.90 8.90
N VAL A 16 11.69 -36.15 10.21
CA VAL A 16 12.58 -35.56 11.21
C VAL A 16 14.04 -35.97 11.00
N GLY A 17 14.99 -35.11 11.37
CA GLY A 17 16.40 -35.48 11.52
C GLY A 17 17.13 -34.65 12.57
N ALA A 18 17.21 -35.16 13.80
CA ALA A 18 18.07 -34.62 14.85
C ALA A 18 19.50 -35.17 14.67
N GLY A 19 20.49 -34.28 14.54
CA GLY A 19 21.91 -34.63 14.54
C GLY A 19 22.61 -34.11 15.80
N MET A 20 22.90 -34.99 16.77
CA MET A 20 23.89 -34.69 17.79
C MET A 20 25.29 -34.88 17.20
N ILE A 21 26.10 -33.81 17.17
CA ILE A 21 27.52 -33.90 16.90
C ILE A 21 28.24 -34.11 18.23
N THR A 22 28.77 -35.31 18.46
CA THR A 22 29.68 -35.58 19.57
C THR A 22 31.08 -35.07 19.22
N VAL A 23 31.47 -33.94 19.77
CA VAL A 23 32.84 -33.40 19.65
C VAL A 23 33.72 -34.03 20.74
N THR A 24 34.73 -34.80 20.35
CA THR A 24 35.83 -35.22 21.24
C THR A 24 36.72 -34.02 21.54
N PRO A 25 37.10 -33.73 22.81
CA PRO A 25 37.94 -32.59 23.12
C PRO A 25 39.37 -32.85 22.63
N VAL A 26 39.79 -32.10 21.60
CA VAL A 26 41.21 -31.91 21.30
C VAL A 26 41.69 -30.81 22.24
N ALA A 27 42.65 -31.13 23.11
CA ALA A 27 43.29 -30.14 23.96
C ALA A 27 44.01 -29.11 23.06
N THR A 28 43.48 -27.89 23.00
CA THR A 28 44.11 -26.75 22.34
C THR A 28 45.32 -26.28 23.16
N PRO A 29 46.45 -25.95 22.52
CA PRO A 29 47.56 -25.31 23.23
C PRO A 29 47.09 -23.97 23.77
N LEU A 30 47.46 -23.67 25.01
CA LEU A 30 47.18 -22.42 25.71
C LEU A 30 47.50 -21.21 24.80
N LEU A 31 46.45 -20.57 24.27
CA LEU A 31 46.58 -19.21 23.76
C LEU A 31 46.60 -18.28 24.96
N GLU A 32 47.77 -17.68 25.14
CA GLU A 32 48.06 -16.64 26.11
C GLU A 32 47.20 -15.39 25.82
N ALA A 33 46.72 -14.79 26.91
CA ALA A 33 45.89 -13.57 27.01
C ALA A 33 44.42 -13.68 26.55
N GLN A 34 43.52 -14.00 27.51
CA GLN A 34 42.19 -13.41 27.52
C GLN A 34 42.33 -11.89 27.55
N MET A 35 42.16 -11.23 26.39
CA MET A 35 41.66 -9.86 26.41
C MET A 35 40.20 -9.92 26.84
N VAL A 36 39.96 -9.72 28.14
CA VAL A 36 38.65 -9.29 28.62
C VAL A 36 38.37 -7.97 27.92
N HIS A 37 37.54 -7.99 26.88
CA HIS A 37 36.94 -6.77 26.38
C HIS A 37 35.94 -6.37 27.45
N ASP A 38 36.26 -5.31 28.18
CA ASP A 38 35.28 -4.61 28.99
C ASP A 38 34.27 -4.06 27.97
N VAL A 39 33.15 -4.77 27.79
CA VAL A 39 32.02 -4.23 27.05
C VAL A 39 31.44 -3.16 27.95
N ALA A 40 32.04 -1.97 27.86
CA ALA A 40 31.43 -0.78 28.41
C ALA A 40 30.05 -0.69 27.76
N LEU A 41 28.99 -0.88 28.56
CA LEU A 41 27.66 -0.41 28.23
C LEU A 41 27.80 1.10 28.05
N THR A 42 28.12 1.52 26.83
CA THR A 42 28.20 2.93 26.49
C THR A 42 26.80 3.48 26.72
N ALA A 43 26.71 4.61 27.42
CA ALA A 43 25.45 5.30 27.66
C ALA A 43 24.79 5.81 26.36
N ASP A 44 25.47 5.69 25.22
CA ASP A 44 25.04 6.18 23.92
C ASP A 44 24.29 5.11 23.10
N ILE A 45 24.20 3.86 23.58
CA ILE A 45 23.43 2.79 22.94
C ILE A 45 22.09 2.62 23.65
N ASP A 46 20.99 2.83 22.93
CA ASP A 46 19.62 2.63 23.41
C ASP A 46 19.12 1.23 23.06
N PHE A 47 18.85 0.41 24.07
CA PHE A 47 18.34 -0.95 23.89
C PHE A 47 16.81 -1.03 23.88
N THR A 48 16.12 0.07 24.21
CA THR A 48 14.68 0.07 24.51
C THR A 48 13.86 0.93 23.58
N GLY A 49 14.45 1.96 22.96
CA GLY A 49 13.74 2.89 22.08
C GLY A 49 12.99 2.19 20.95
N ALA A 50 13.68 1.39 20.15
CA ALA A 50 13.05 0.67 19.04
C ALA A 50 11.93 -0.31 19.48
N TRP A 51 12.04 -0.88 20.69
CA TRP A 51 10.96 -1.69 21.26
C TRP A 51 9.77 -0.85 21.70
N ALA A 52 10.03 0.29 22.36
CA ALA A 52 8.99 1.22 22.76
C ALA A 52 8.25 1.75 21.54
N ASP A 53 8.95 2.14 20.48
CA ASP A 53 8.35 2.61 19.22
C ASP A 53 7.47 1.52 18.60
N ALA A 54 7.97 0.28 18.50
CA ALA A 54 7.19 -0.83 17.96
C ALA A 54 5.87 -1.05 18.71
N PHE A 55 5.89 -1.00 20.05
CA PHE A 55 4.67 -1.20 20.85
C PHE A 55 3.77 0.03 20.87
N ASN A 56 4.32 1.25 20.91
CA ASN A 56 3.53 2.49 20.86
C ASN A 56 2.77 2.59 19.52
N THR A 57 3.42 2.29 18.39
CA THR A 57 2.75 2.25 17.09
C THR A 57 1.68 1.14 17.05
N ALA A 58 1.96 -0.01 17.65
CA ALA A 58 0.99 -1.11 17.74
C ALA A 58 -0.25 -0.75 18.57
N GLU A 59 -0.09 0.01 19.65
CA GLU A 59 -1.20 0.51 20.47
C GLU A 59 -2.11 1.44 19.65
N VAL A 60 -1.55 2.43 18.96
CA VAL A 60 -2.32 3.34 18.08
C VAL A 60 -3.04 2.58 16.97
N ASN A 61 -2.32 1.68 16.30
CA ASN A 61 -2.88 0.84 15.23
C ASN A 61 -4.04 -0.04 15.75
N PHE A 62 -3.92 -0.56 16.96
CA PHE A 62 -4.98 -1.35 17.60
C PHE A 62 -6.22 -0.51 17.93
N GLU A 63 -6.05 0.75 18.35
CA GLU A 63 -7.17 1.68 18.55
C GLU A 63 -7.89 1.99 17.23
N HIS A 64 -7.14 2.27 16.15
CA HIS A 64 -7.71 2.48 14.82
C HIS A 64 -8.46 1.24 14.32
N LEU A 65 -7.90 0.04 14.48
CA LEU A 65 -8.58 -1.21 14.12
C LEU A 65 -9.88 -1.43 14.90
N GLN A 66 -9.89 -1.12 16.20
CA GLN A 66 -11.11 -1.26 17.00
C GLN A 66 -12.23 -0.33 16.52
N THR A 67 -11.90 0.90 16.17
CA THR A 67 -12.87 1.86 15.61
C THR A 67 -13.36 1.38 14.25
N ALA A 68 -12.43 1.04 13.34
CA ALA A 68 -12.75 0.52 12.02
C ALA A 68 -13.69 -0.70 12.05
N LEU A 69 -13.42 -1.67 12.94
CA LEU A 69 -14.28 -2.84 13.12
C LEU A 69 -15.65 -2.48 13.70
N GLN A 70 -15.72 -1.54 14.65
CA GLN A 70 -17.02 -1.11 15.20
C GLN A 70 -17.89 -0.44 14.14
N ASP A 71 -17.29 0.41 13.31
CA ASP A 71 -17.97 1.11 12.23
C ASP A 71 -18.45 0.12 11.16
N ALA A 72 -17.57 -0.79 10.74
CA ALA A 72 -17.90 -1.82 9.75
C ALA A 72 -19.00 -2.77 10.22
N ASN A 73 -18.94 -3.23 11.48
CA ASN A 73 -19.98 -4.08 12.06
C ASN A 73 -21.33 -3.35 12.16
N SER A 74 -21.31 -2.06 12.51
CA SER A 74 -22.52 -1.24 12.60
C SER A 74 -23.16 -1.07 11.23
N ALA A 75 -22.36 -0.70 10.22
CA ALA A 75 -22.80 -0.54 8.84
C ALA A 75 -23.39 -1.85 8.29
N LEU A 76 -22.71 -2.98 8.47
CA LEU A 76 -23.19 -4.28 8.00
C LEU A 76 -24.47 -4.72 8.74
N SER A 77 -24.57 -4.48 10.04
CA SER A 77 -25.78 -4.78 10.83
C SER A 77 -26.98 -3.96 10.36
N ASP A 78 -26.78 -2.67 10.10
CA ASP A 78 -27.82 -1.78 9.59
C ASP A 78 -28.23 -2.18 8.17
N ALA A 79 -27.26 -2.51 7.30
CA ALA A 79 -27.53 -2.99 5.96
C ALA A 79 -28.35 -4.30 5.97
N LEU A 80 -27.92 -5.30 6.75
CA LEU A 80 -28.63 -6.57 6.88
C LEU A 80 -30.05 -6.43 7.45
N SER A 81 -30.28 -5.45 8.31
CA SER A 81 -31.61 -5.19 8.90
C SER A 81 -32.60 -4.62 7.88
N ASN A 82 -32.09 -3.97 6.83
CA ASN A 82 -32.89 -3.30 5.81
C ASN A 82 -32.85 -3.99 4.44
N ALA A 83 -31.90 -4.92 4.23
CA ALA A 83 -31.70 -5.58 2.95
C ALA A 83 -32.81 -6.58 2.60
N ASP A 84 -33.25 -6.57 1.35
CA ASP A 84 -34.05 -7.65 0.78
C ASP A 84 -33.12 -8.74 0.21
N LEU A 85 -32.73 -9.68 1.06
CA LEU A 85 -31.83 -10.78 0.71
C LEU A 85 -32.40 -11.71 -0.38
N SER A 86 -33.69 -11.61 -0.70
CA SER A 86 -34.31 -12.42 -1.77
C SER A 86 -33.91 -11.97 -3.17
N ASN A 87 -33.37 -10.76 -3.32
CA ASN A 87 -32.89 -10.19 -4.57
C ASN A 87 -31.34 -10.17 -4.67
N LEU A 88 -30.63 -10.89 -3.80
CA LEU A 88 -29.17 -10.97 -3.86
C LEU A 88 -28.70 -11.61 -5.17
N ASP A 89 -27.97 -10.85 -5.96
CA ASP A 89 -27.31 -11.33 -7.17
C ASP A 89 -25.86 -11.74 -6.88
N LEU A 90 -25.55 -13.02 -7.12
CA LEU A 90 -24.20 -13.56 -6.92
C LEU A 90 -23.19 -13.03 -7.94
N GLU A 91 -23.66 -12.58 -9.11
CA GLU A 91 -22.83 -11.94 -10.12
C GLU A 91 -22.41 -10.54 -9.65
N GLN A 92 -23.36 -9.75 -9.13
CA GLN A 92 -23.07 -8.44 -8.50
C GLN A 92 -22.16 -8.58 -7.27
N LEU A 93 -22.33 -9.63 -6.46
CA LEU A 93 -21.41 -9.92 -5.37
C LEU A 93 -19.99 -10.21 -5.88
N GLY A 94 -19.85 -11.08 -6.89
CA GLY A 94 -18.54 -11.38 -7.49
C GLY A 94 -17.88 -10.12 -8.07
N ALA A 95 -18.67 -9.29 -8.75
CA ALA A 95 -18.28 -8.01 -9.30
C ALA A 95 -17.78 -7.04 -8.22
N ALA A 96 -18.51 -6.86 -7.11
CA ALA A 96 -18.11 -6.00 -6.00
C ALA A 96 -16.80 -6.44 -5.33
N LEU A 97 -16.58 -7.75 -5.20
CA LEU A 97 -15.40 -8.30 -4.51
C LEU A 97 -14.11 -8.21 -5.33
N THR A 98 -14.24 -8.28 -6.66
CA THR A 98 -13.11 -8.36 -7.60
C THR A 98 -12.90 -7.09 -8.41
N PHE A 99 -13.88 -6.19 -8.38
CA PHE A 99 -14.03 -5.06 -9.29
C PHE A 99 -14.05 -5.48 -10.78
N LEU A 100 -14.39 -6.73 -11.11
CA LEU A 100 -14.47 -7.21 -12.51
C LEU A 100 -15.85 -7.05 -13.15
N GLY A 101 -16.81 -6.45 -12.47
CA GLY A 101 -18.16 -6.28 -13.00
C GLY A 101 -18.87 -5.00 -12.54
N GLY A 102 -19.85 -4.62 -13.36
CA GLY A 102 -20.73 -3.47 -13.20
C GLY A 102 -20.06 -2.11 -13.37
N ASP A 103 -20.77 -1.21 -14.03
CA ASP A 103 -20.31 0.16 -14.25
C ASP A 103 -20.73 1.01 -13.05
N GLN A 104 -19.71 1.21 -12.19
CA GLN A 104 -19.74 1.86 -10.89
C GLN A 104 -19.87 3.36 -11.08
N LYS A 105 -21.10 3.87 -11.26
CA LYS A 105 -21.31 5.31 -11.51
C LYS A 105 -20.93 6.15 -10.32
N GLY A 106 -19.72 6.61 -10.42
CA GLY A 106 -19.06 7.58 -9.58
C GLY A 106 -17.66 7.61 -10.14
N PHE A 107 -17.17 8.79 -10.49
CA PHE A 107 -15.80 8.95 -10.98
C PHE A 107 -14.77 8.26 -10.06
N LEU A 108 -15.15 8.02 -8.80
CA LEU A 108 -14.56 7.05 -7.92
C LEU A 108 -15.67 6.16 -7.37
N ASN A 109 -15.68 4.92 -7.80
CA ASN A 109 -16.38 3.80 -7.17
C ASN A 109 -16.59 4.04 -5.65
N PRO A 110 -17.80 3.89 -5.08
CA PRO A 110 -18.00 3.94 -3.61
C PRO A 110 -17.04 3.01 -2.85
N LEU A 111 -16.51 1.99 -3.52
CA LEU A 111 -15.53 1.06 -2.97
C LEU A 111 -14.10 1.63 -2.95
N ALA A 112 -13.77 2.66 -3.75
CA ALA A 112 -12.49 3.37 -3.70
C ALA A 112 -12.27 4.04 -2.34
N GLU A 113 -13.35 4.50 -1.69
CA GLU A 113 -13.33 5.02 -0.33
C GLU A 113 -12.79 4.00 0.68
N PHE A 114 -13.01 2.70 0.44
CA PHE A 114 -12.56 1.62 1.33
C PHE A 114 -11.34 0.86 0.84
N THR A 115 -10.78 1.23 -0.31
CA THR A 115 -9.70 0.47 -0.96
C THR A 115 -8.53 1.32 -1.43
N THR A 116 -8.67 2.63 -1.48
CA THR A 116 -7.64 3.56 -1.95
C THR A 116 -7.51 4.76 -1.00
N SER A 117 -6.29 5.28 -0.90
CA SER A 117 -5.95 6.38 0.01
C SER A 117 -6.33 7.74 -0.54
N LEU A 118 -6.60 8.68 0.35
CA LEU A 118 -6.70 10.12 0.09
C LEU A 118 -5.31 10.76 -0.15
N PRO A 119 -5.26 12.01 -0.65
CA PRO A 119 -4.04 12.79 -0.59
C PRO A 119 -3.63 13.04 0.86
N SER A 120 -2.33 13.16 1.11
CA SER A 120 -1.80 13.38 2.46
C SER A 120 -0.52 14.21 2.43
N GLY A 121 -0.09 14.64 3.61
CA GLY A 121 1.14 15.41 3.76
C GLY A 121 0.93 16.93 3.75
N ASP A 122 2.03 17.68 3.74
CA ASP A 122 2.03 19.14 3.90
C ASP A 122 2.45 19.86 2.62
N GLY A 123 1.89 21.06 2.42
CA GLY A 123 1.98 21.82 1.19
C GLY A 123 0.98 21.38 0.12
N GLY A 124 1.27 21.74 -1.13
CA GLY A 124 0.47 21.36 -2.30
C GLY A 124 1.27 20.54 -3.29
N ILE A 125 0.70 20.29 -4.47
CA ILE A 125 1.35 19.55 -5.56
C ILE A 125 2.75 20.13 -5.85
N GLY A 126 3.75 19.25 -5.92
CA GLY A 126 5.15 19.63 -6.11
C GLY A 126 5.93 19.92 -4.81
N SER A 127 5.26 19.96 -3.65
CA SER A 127 5.91 19.88 -2.35
C SER A 127 6.53 18.48 -2.16
N PRO A 128 7.77 18.37 -1.62
CA PRO A 128 8.38 17.06 -1.35
C PRO A 128 7.59 16.25 -0.31
N ASP A 129 6.81 16.92 0.53
CA ASP A 129 6.05 16.32 1.62
C ASP A 129 4.57 16.11 1.27
N PHE A 130 4.12 16.44 0.05
CA PHE A 130 2.74 16.23 -0.40
C PHE A 130 2.63 14.99 -1.27
N TYR A 131 1.68 14.12 -0.91
CA TYR A 131 1.41 12.86 -1.60
C TYR A 131 0.01 12.90 -2.20
N LEU A 132 -0.08 12.57 -3.49
CA LEU A 132 -1.34 12.29 -4.16
C LEU A 132 -1.93 10.99 -3.63
N GLY A 133 -3.24 10.92 -3.49
CA GLY A 133 -3.90 9.68 -3.09
C GLY A 133 -3.88 8.62 -4.19
N ASN A 134 -3.81 7.35 -3.82
CA ASN A 134 -3.83 6.23 -4.78
C ASN A 134 -5.16 6.13 -5.55
N PHE A 135 -6.23 6.80 -5.09
CA PHE A 135 -7.48 6.90 -5.83
C PHE A 135 -7.33 7.63 -7.18
N LEU A 136 -6.43 8.62 -7.27
CA LEU A 136 -6.12 9.31 -8.53
C LEU A 136 -5.41 8.37 -9.49
N LEU A 137 -4.45 7.61 -8.98
CA LEU A 137 -3.74 6.60 -9.74
C LEU A 137 -4.70 5.51 -10.25
N TYR A 138 -5.62 5.07 -9.39
CA TYR A 138 -6.72 4.17 -9.76
C TYR A 138 -7.55 4.77 -10.91
N GLY A 139 -8.05 5.99 -10.76
CA GLY A 139 -8.87 6.65 -11.78
C GLY A 139 -8.16 6.77 -13.13
N LEU A 140 -6.88 7.16 -13.12
CA LEU A 140 -6.06 7.28 -14.32
C LEU A 140 -5.85 5.94 -15.03
N LEU A 141 -5.46 4.90 -14.28
CA LEU A 141 -5.08 3.61 -14.85
C LEU A 141 -6.27 2.70 -15.17
N SER A 142 -7.45 2.99 -14.62
CA SER A 142 -8.70 2.23 -14.87
C SER A 142 -9.60 2.87 -15.94
N ASN A 143 -9.13 3.90 -16.66
CA ASN A 143 -9.91 4.69 -17.62
C ASN A 143 -11.12 5.46 -17.03
N GLN A 144 -11.22 5.56 -15.71
CA GLN A 144 -12.24 6.40 -15.07
C GLN A 144 -11.88 7.90 -15.16
N GLY A 145 -10.60 8.22 -15.39
CA GLY A 145 -10.06 9.57 -15.58
C GLY A 145 -10.78 10.43 -16.62
N GLU A 146 -11.45 9.83 -17.62
CA GLU A 146 -12.21 10.58 -18.63
C GLU A 146 -13.28 11.49 -18.01
N ALA A 147 -13.87 11.11 -16.86
CA ALA A 147 -14.86 11.97 -16.21
C ALA A 147 -14.25 13.21 -15.54
N LEU A 148 -12.96 13.19 -15.18
CA LEU A 148 -12.23 14.35 -14.66
C LEU A 148 -11.87 15.35 -15.75
N ALA A 149 -11.42 14.84 -16.89
CA ALA A 149 -10.82 15.65 -17.94
C ALA A 149 -11.13 15.08 -19.33
N PRO A 150 -12.39 15.22 -19.81
CA PRO A 150 -12.84 14.62 -21.06
C PRO A 150 -11.96 15.01 -22.26
N GLY A 151 -11.45 14.01 -22.97
CA GLY A 151 -10.60 14.20 -24.15
C GLY A 151 -9.18 14.73 -23.87
N LEU A 152 -8.78 14.90 -22.61
CA LEU A 152 -7.42 15.27 -22.21
C LEU A 152 -6.59 14.06 -21.77
N ILE A 153 -7.23 12.99 -21.29
CA ILE A 153 -6.55 11.77 -20.84
C ILE A 153 -6.70 10.70 -21.93
N PRO A 154 -5.60 10.18 -22.51
CA PRO A 154 -5.68 9.12 -23.49
C PRO A 154 -6.17 7.81 -22.84
N ALA A 155 -7.04 7.08 -23.52
CA ALA A 155 -7.50 5.78 -23.05
C ALA A 155 -6.33 4.80 -22.91
N ILE A 156 -6.22 4.21 -21.74
CA ILE A 156 -5.28 3.14 -21.42
C ILE A 156 -5.77 1.84 -22.08
N PRO A 157 -4.93 1.16 -22.88
CA PRO A 157 -5.33 -0.07 -23.55
C PRO A 157 -5.43 -1.26 -22.59
N ASP A 158 -6.30 -2.21 -22.93
CA ASP A 158 -6.39 -3.49 -22.24
C ASP A 158 -5.05 -4.27 -22.30
N PRO A 159 -4.71 -5.04 -21.25
CA PRO A 159 -5.53 -5.39 -20.07
C PRO A 159 -5.23 -4.53 -18.82
N ILE A 160 -4.55 -3.39 -18.96
CA ILE A 160 -4.09 -2.60 -17.80
C ILE A 160 -5.26 -2.16 -16.89
N PRO A 161 -6.38 -1.63 -17.42
CA PRO A 161 -7.51 -1.22 -16.57
C PRO A 161 -8.12 -2.36 -15.76
N GLU A 162 -8.21 -3.55 -16.33
CA GLU A 162 -8.73 -4.75 -15.64
C GLU A 162 -7.79 -5.18 -14.50
N ILE A 163 -6.48 -5.14 -14.74
CA ILE A 163 -5.48 -5.47 -13.72
C ILE A 163 -5.57 -4.48 -12.57
N VAL A 164 -5.64 -3.18 -12.86
CA VAL A 164 -5.72 -2.11 -11.85
C VAL A 164 -6.97 -2.27 -11.00
N GLN A 165 -8.11 -2.61 -11.61
CA GLN A 165 -9.35 -2.89 -10.88
C GLN A 165 -9.17 -4.05 -9.90
N VAL A 166 -8.56 -5.16 -10.33
CA VAL A 166 -8.24 -6.27 -9.41
C VAL A 166 -7.31 -5.80 -8.29
N LEU A 167 -6.25 -5.04 -8.61
CA LEU A 167 -5.28 -4.56 -7.63
C LEU A 167 -5.86 -3.54 -6.66
N ALA A 168 -6.92 -2.82 -7.04
CA ALA A 168 -7.67 -1.91 -6.20
C ALA A 168 -8.81 -2.61 -5.44
N SER A 169 -9.10 -3.88 -5.72
CA SER A 169 -10.25 -4.57 -5.12
C SER A 169 -10.07 -4.88 -3.63
N PRO A 170 -11.15 -5.01 -2.84
CA PRO A 170 -11.10 -5.43 -1.43
C PRO A 170 -10.45 -6.81 -1.26
N LEU A 171 -10.68 -7.73 -2.21
CA LEU A 171 -10.08 -9.06 -2.16
C LEU A 171 -8.56 -9.01 -2.30
N SER A 172 -8.03 -8.07 -3.08
CA SER A 172 -6.59 -7.82 -3.14
C SER A 172 -6.04 -7.33 -1.79
N GLY A 173 -6.81 -6.50 -1.08
CA GLY A 173 -6.55 -6.06 0.29
C GLY A 173 -6.45 -7.23 1.26
N LEU A 174 -7.41 -8.17 1.19
CA LEU A 174 -7.36 -9.39 2.01
C LEU A 174 -6.14 -10.26 1.69
N LEU A 175 -5.83 -10.42 0.40
CA LEU A 175 -4.68 -11.22 -0.03
C LEU A 175 -3.38 -10.62 0.50
N ILE A 176 -3.16 -9.32 0.30
CA ILE A 176 -1.93 -8.67 0.76
C ILE A 176 -1.90 -8.55 2.28
N GLY A 177 -3.02 -8.28 2.94
CA GLY A 177 -3.11 -8.22 4.40
C GLY A 177 -2.88 -9.56 5.09
N ALA A 178 -3.20 -10.68 4.43
CA ALA A 178 -2.88 -12.02 4.92
C ALA A 178 -1.38 -12.36 4.77
N LEU A 179 -0.73 -11.89 3.69
CA LEU A 179 0.68 -12.14 3.41
C LEU A 179 1.61 -11.17 4.15
N GLY A 180 1.14 -9.94 4.38
CA GLY A 180 1.89 -8.82 4.95
C GLY A 180 2.66 -9.19 6.22
N PRO A 181 2.03 -9.73 7.28
CA PRO A 181 2.72 -10.08 8.54
C PRO A 181 3.87 -11.07 8.39
N SER A 182 3.88 -11.89 7.34
CA SER A 182 4.96 -12.84 7.07
C SER A 182 6.11 -12.22 6.29
N LEU A 183 5.83 -11.18 5.50
CA LEU A 183 6.79 -10.50 4.63
C LEU A 183 7.39 -9.25 5.31
N SER A 184 6.61 -8.52 6.08
CA SER A 184 7.02 -7.27 6.72
C SER A 184 8.22 -7.41 7.67
N PRO A 185 8.42 -8.51 8.43
CA PRO A 185 9.66 -8.66 9.22
C PRO A 185 10.89 -8.86 8.34
N LEU A 186 10.73 -9.50 7.17
CA LEU A 186 11.83 -9.67 6.21
C LEU A 186 12.19 -8.34 5.54
N VAL A 187 11.18 -7.53 5.21
CA VAL A 187 11.38 -6.17 4.70
C VAL A 187 12.07 -5.32 5.76
N ALA A 188 11.61 -5.35 7.01
CA ALA A 188 12.27 -4.64 8.11
C ALA A 188 13.73 -5.07 8.30
N LEU A 189 14.03 -6.37 8.16
CA LEU A 189 15.41 -6.86 8.18
C LEU A 189 16.24 -6.30 7.03
N ILE A 190 15.71 -6.29 5.80
CA ILE A 190 16.40 -5.72 4.63
C ILE A 190 16.68 -4.24 4.87
N ASN A 191 15.67 -3.49 5.32
CA ASN A 191 15.79 -2.07 5.63
C ASN A 191 16.86 -1.81 6.69
N SER A 192 16.93 -2.63 7.75
CA SER A 192 17.99 -2.52 8.75
C SER A 192 19.39 -2.82 8.18
N VAL A 193 19.52 -3.82 7.30
CA VAL A 193 20.80 -4.12 6.63
C VAL A 193 21.22 -2.96 5.72
N GLU A 194 20.29 -2.37 4.99
CA GLU A 194 20.53 -1.19 4.14
C GLU A 194 20.95 0.01 4.99
N ALA A 195 20.27 0.27 6.11
CA ALA A 195 20.61 1.34 7.04
C ALA A 195 22.01 1.15 7.66
N ILE A 196 22.38 -0.09 8.06
CA ILE A 196 23.74 -0.41 8.51
C ILE A 196 24.76 -0.13 7.40
N SER A 197 24.48 -0.58 6.18
CA SER A 197 25.36 -0.37 5.03
C SER A 197 25.54 1.12 4.72
N ALA A 198 24.46 1.91 4.78
CA ALA A 198 24.50 3.35 4.57
C ALA A 198 25.33 4.07 5.65
N ASN A 199 25.13 3.70 6.93
CA ASN A 199 25.89 4.26 8.04
C ASN A 199 27.38 3.93 7.96
N LEU A 200 27.77 2.78 7.43
CA LEU A 200 29.18 2.39 7.30
C LEU A 200 29.84 2.85 5.99
N GLY A 201 29.07 2.97 4.91
CA GLY A 201 29.56 3.20 3.55
C GLY A 201 29.35 4.62 3.00
N GLY A 202 28.61 5.48 3.72
CA GLY A 202 28.36 6.86 3.30
C GLY A 202 29.58 7.78 3.38
N ASP A 203 29.43 9.02 2.89
CA ASP A 203 30.48 10.05 2.88
C ASP A 203 31.00 10.39 4.29
N ASN A 204 30.17 10.16 5.32
CA ASN A 204 30.50 10.31 6.73
C ASN A 204 30.15 9.03 7.51
N PRO A 205 31.06 8.04 7.57
CA PRO A 205 30.78 6.78 8.26
C PRO A 205 30.51 6.97 9.76
N ASP A 206 29.41 6.40 10.25
CA ASP A 206 28.99 6.37 11.65
C ASP A 206 28.87 4.93 12.14
N THR A 207 29.92 4.46 12.83
CA THR A 207 29.97 3.11 13.40
C THR A 207 29.04 2.92 14.60
N THR A 208 28.71 4.00 15.30
CA THR A 208 27.82 3.93 16.47
C THR A 208 26.37 3.77 16.01
N ALA A 209 25.95 4.53 14.99
CA ALA A 209 24.64 4.37 14.36
C ALA A 209 24.48 2.98 13.72
N ALA A 210 25.53 2.46 13.07
CA ALA A 210 25.52 1.10 12.52
C ALA A 210 25.37 0.01 13.60
N LEU A 211 26.05 0.16 14.75
CA LEU A 211 25.90 -0.76 15.88
C LEU A 211 24.51 -0.65 16.53
N GLN A 212 23.98 0.57 16.67
CA GLN A 212 22.64 0.81 17.17
C GLN A 212 21.59 0.10 16.29
N GLU A 213 21.71 0.23 14.96
CA GLU A 213 20.80 -0.42 14.03
C GLU A 213 20.89 -1.94 14.10
N LEU A 214 22.10 -2.51 14.23
CA LEU A 214 22.30 -3.95 14.43
C LEU A 214 21.58 -4.47 15.68
N ILE A 215 21.59 -3.69 16.77
CA ILE A 215 20.91 -4.02 18.02
C ILE A 215 19.39 -3.85 17.87
N ASN A 216 18.94 -2.91 17.05
CA ASN A 216 17.53 -2.64 16.79
C ASN A 216 16.87 -3.68 15.88
N ILE A 217 17.62 -4.48 15.10
CA ILE A 217 17.06 -5.48 14.17
C ILE A 217 15.91 -6.31 14.78
N PRO A 218 16.04 -6.91 15.98
CA PRO A 218 14.94 -7.70 16.54
C PRO A 218 13.68 -6.86 16.81
N ALA A 219 13.85 -5.63 17.32
CA ALA A 219 12.74 -4.71 17.56
C ALA A 219 12.11 -4.25 16.24
N ASN A 220 12.92 -3.93 15.23
CA ASN A 220 12.46 -3.53 13.90
C ASN A 220 11.70 -4.65 13.19
N MET A 221 12.14 -5.91 13.32
CA MET A 221 11.41 -7.07 12.78
C MET A 221 10.07 -7.29 13.49
N VAL A 222 10.01 -7.09 14.81
CA VAL A 222 8.74 -7.14 15.57
C VAL A 222 7.84 -5.96 15.19
N ASN A 223 8.41 -4.77 15.00
CA ASN A 223 7.69 -3.63 14.47
C ASN A 223 7.10 -3.96 13.10
N GLY A 224 7.90 -4.54 12.20
CA GLY A 224 7.44 -5.06 10.91
C GLY A 224 6.27 -6.02 11.07
N LEU A 225 6.39 -7.03 11.93
CA LEU A 225 5.33 -8.01 12.18
C LEU A 225 4.02 -7.36 12.65
N LEU A 226 4.08 -6.41 13.58
CA LEU A 226 2.91 -5.79 14.18
C LEU A 226 2.33 -4.67 13.31
N ASN A 227 3.18 -3.77 12.81
CA ASN A 227 2.78 -2.50 12.23
C ASN A 227 3.05 -2.39 10.73
N GLY A 228 3.79 -3.34 10.15
CA GLY A 228 4.15 -3.34 8.74
C GLY A 228 5.52 -2.74 8.47
N ALA A 229 5.95 -2.84 7.21
CA ALA A 229 7.21 -2.27 6.73
C ALA A 229 7.11 -1.97 5.24
N THR A 230 7.77 -0.88 4.81
CA THR A 230 7.81 -0.45 3.41
C THR A 230 9.13 -0.87 2.77
N LEU A 231 9.03 -1.52 1.61
CA LEU A 231 10.17 -1.92 0.79
C LEU A 231 10.39 -0.86 -0.29
N ASN A 232 11.62 -0.34 -0.38
CA ASN A 232 12.03 0.47 -1.52
C ASN A 232 12.26 -0.46 -2.74
N LEU A 233 11.71 -0.08 -3.89
CA LEU A 233 11.74 -0.82 -5.15
C LEU A 233 12.44 -0.04 -6.26
N ASP A 234 13.20 1.00 -5.94
CA ASP A 234 13.87 1.86 -6.92
C ASP A 234 14.84 1.07 -7.81
N PHE A 235 15.37 -0.04 -7.31
CA PHE A 235 16.18 -0.97 -8.10
C PHE A 235 15.44 -1.57 -9.31
N LEU A 236 14.10 -1.57 -9.31
CA LEU A 236 13.28 -2.02 -10.44
C LEU A 236 13.07 -0.92 -11.49
N ILE A 237 13.27 0.36 -11.15
CA ILE A 237 13.03 1.49 -12.07
C ILE A 237 13.77 1.34 -13.40
N PRO A 238 15.06 0.94 -13.45
CA PRO A 238 15.74 0.71 -14.73
C PRO A 238 15.04 -0.35 -15.58
N THR A 239 14.55 -1.42 -14.95
CA THR A 239 13.85 -2.51 -15.66
C THR A 239 12.50 -2.04 -16.22
N VAL A 240 11.74 -1.25 -15.46
CA VAL A 240 10.46 -0.68 -15.91
C VAL A 240 10.68 0.32 -17.05
N THR A 241 11.73 1.13 -16.96
CA THR A 241 12.10 2.11 -17.99
C THR A 241 12.51 1.42 -19.30
N GLU A 242 13.33 0.37 -19.22
CA GLU A 242 13.75 -0.43 -20.38
C GLU A 242 12.60 -1.20 -21.05
N ALA A 243 11.53 -1.50 -20.31
CA ALA A 243 10.35 -2.17 -20.85
C ALA A 243 9.56 -1.29 -21.85
N GLY A 244 9.85 0.02 -21.92
CA GLY A 244 9.21 0.93 -22.87
C GLY A 244 7.70 1.10 -22.65
N LEU A 245 7.25 0.89 -21.40
CA LEU A 245 5.84 0.95 -21.03
C LEU A 245 5.35 2.39 -20.80
N LEU A 246 6.27 3.33 -20.63
CA LEU A 246 5.96 4.72 -20.33
C LEU A 246 6.03 5.57 -21.61
N PRO A 247 5.11 6.56 -21.78
CA PRO A 247 5.19 7.54 -22.86
C PRO A 247 6.50 8.33 -22.85
N GLU A 248 6.88 8.89 -24.01
CA GLU A 248 8.02 9.81 -24.09
C GLU A 248 7.82 11.00 -23.14
N GLY A 249 8.87 11.36 -22.40
CA GLY A 249 8.84 12.45 -21.42
C GLY A 249 8.22 12.07 -20.07
N VAL A 250 7.83 10.81 -19.85
CA VAL A 250 7.34 10.28 -18.57
C VAL A 250 8.27 9.18 -18.07
N GLY A 251 8.69 9.28 -16.81
CA GLY A 251 9.52 8.31 -16.11
C GLY A 251 8.96 7.99 -14.73
N ILE A 252 9.59 7.01 -14.07
CA ILE A 252 9.36 6.73 -12.64
C ILE A 252 10.65 7.07 -11.92
N SER A 253 10.57 7.88 -10.87
CA SER A 253 11.72 8.29 -10.04
C SER A 253 11.72 7.69 -8.65
N GLY A 254 10.59 7.15 -8.22
CA GLY A 254 10.43 6.47 -6.94
C GLY A 254 9.44 5.32 -7.06
N LEU A 255 9.77 4.18 -6.45
CA LEU A 255 8.88 3.05 -6.36
C LEU A 255 9.03 2.40 -4.98
N SER A 256 7.91 2.14 -4.32
CA SER A 256 7.90 1.47 -3.02
C SER A 256 6.66 0.59 -2.87
N PHE A 257 6.72 -0.33 -1.92
CA PHE A 257 5.58 -1.17 -1.56
C PHE A 257 5.48 -1.36 -0.05
N ALA A 258 4.35 -0.94 0.52
CA ALA A 258 4.06 -1.02 1.95
C ALA A 258 3.35 -2.33 2.30
N PHE A 259 4.03 -3.21 3.05
CA PHE A 259 3.41 -4.41 3.59
C PHE A 259 2.81 -4.11 4.96
N GLY A 260 1.52 -4.40 5.16
CA GLY A 260 0.89 -4.30 6.48
C GLY A 260 1.34 -5.41 7.43
N GLY A 261 1.43 -5.10 8.72
CA GLY A 261 1.58 -6.04 9.82
C GLY A 261 0.24 -6.53 10.36
N LEU A 262 0.27 -7.26 11.46
CA LEU A 262 -0.93 -7.85 12.10
C LEU A 262 -1.96 -6.80 12.53
N LEU A 263 -1.47 -5.63 12.93
CA LEU A 263 -2.27 -4.54 13.50
C LEU A 263 -2.43 -3.38 12.52
N SER A 264 -1.86 -3.43 11.32
CA SER A 264 -2.00 -2.34 10.35
C SER A 264 -3.47 -2.18 9.95
N PRO A 265 -4.12 -1.05 10.28
CA PRO A 265 -5.52 -0.83 9.95
C PRO A 265 -5.76 -0.61 8.45
N GLY A 266 -4.70 -0.21 7.73
CA GLY A 266 -4.83 0.41 6.42
C GLY A 266 -5.42 1.81 6.52
N GLU A 267 -5.08 2.65 5.56
CA GLU A 267 -5.56 4.03 5.46
C GLU A 267 -6.19 4.21 4.08
N VAL A 268 -7.43 4.68 4.08
CA VAL A 268 -8.30 4.79 2.90
C VAL A 268 -9.11 6.09 2.97
N GLY A 269 -10.07 6.24 2.06
CA GLY A 269 -10.99 7.38 1.98
C GLY A 269 -11.03 8.05 0.62
N GLY A 270 -10.37 7.46 -0.39
CA GLY A 270 -10.21 8.06 -1.71
C GLY A 270 -11.52 8.56 -2.32
N ASN A 271 -11.69 9.88 -2.37
CA ASN A 271 -12.85 10.55 -2.96
C ASN A 271 -12.41 11.81 -3.74
N ILE A 272 -13.26 12.30 -4.65
CA ILE A 272 -12.92 13.44 -5.51
C ILE A 272 -13.03 14.76 -4.74
N ASP A 273 -13.94 14.81 -3.77
CA ASP A 273 -14.19 16.00 -2.94
C ASP A 273 -12.91 16.45 -2.22
N ALA A 274 -12.04 15.51 -1.86
CA ALA A 274 -10.74 15.76 -1.23
C ALA A 274 -9.76 16.56 -2.11
N LEU A 275 -9.93 16.58 -3.44
CA LEU A 275 -9.08 17.37 -4.33
C LEU A 275 -9.48 18.85 -4.35
N SER A 276 -10.76 19.13 -4.16
CA SER A 276 -11.33 20.48 -4.16
C SER A 276 -11.50 21.07 -2.77
N ALA A 277 -11.26 20.28 -1.72
CA ALA A 277 -11.47 20.70 -0.35
C ALA A 277 -10.41 21.72 0.10
N GLU A 278 -10.86 22.74 0.84
CA GLU A 278 -9.97 23.76 1.45
C GLU A 278 -9.04 23.13 2.52
N GLU A 279 -9.47 22.02 3.11
CA GLU A 279 -8.70 21.20 4.05
C GLU A 279 -8.87 19.73 3.68
N LEU A 280 -7.78 18.96 3.70
CA LEU A 280 -7.83 17.52 3.43
C LEU A 280 -8.72 16.82 4.47
N PRO A 281 -9.66 15.96 4.04
CA PRO A 281 -10.47 15.21 4.99
C PRO A 281 -9.58 14.29 5.84
N PRO A 282 -10.00 13.99 7.08
CA PRO A 282 -9.26 13.07 7.93
C PRO A 282 -9.21 11.67 7.27
N PRO A 283 -8.11 10.93 7.46
CA PRO A 283 -8.00 9.58 6.93
C PRO A 283 -9.07 8.65 7.53
N ILE A 284 -9.54 7.71 6.72
CA ILE A 284 -10.42 6.62 7.16
C ILE A 284 -9.56 5.38 7.39
N PHE A 285 -9.81 4.67 8.49
CA PHE A 285 -9.12 3.43 8.83
C PHE A 285 -10.01 2.22 8.59
N GLY A 286 -9.43 1.09 8.23
CA GLY A 286 -10.18 -0.13 7.96
C GLY A 286 -10.49 -0.30 6.49
N GLY A 287 -9.47 -0.70 5.74
CA GLY A 287 -9.60 -0.96 4.31
C GLY A 287 -8.25 -0.90 3.62
N GLY A 288 -8.26 -1.18 2.33
CA GLY A 288 -7.05 -1.11 1.51
C GLY A 288 -7.04 -2.18 0.42
N SER A 289 -6.03 -2.08 -0.42
CA SER A 289 -5.84 -2.92 -1.59
C SER A 289 -4.36 -3.06 -1.91
N ILE A 290 -4.00 -3.87 -2.91
CA ILE A 290 -2.61 -3.93 -3.39
C ILE A 290 -2.20 -2.58 -3.99
N LEU A 291 -3.12 -1.89 -4.68
CA LEU A 291 -2.87 -0.55 -5.22
C LEU A 291 -2.65 0.46 -4.09
N ASN A 292 -3.39 0.35 -2.98
CA ASN A 292 -3.20 1.21 -1.81
C ASN A 292 -1.78 1.12 -1.23
N ALA A 293 -1.22 -0.09 -1.22
CA ALA A 293 0.12 -0.38 -0.71
C ALA A 293 1.25 0.13 -1.62
N LEU A 294 0.95 0.51 -2.87
CA LEU A 294 1.94 1.01 -3.82
C LEU A 294 2.26 2.48 -3.51
N GLY A 295 3.55 2.80 -3.47
CA GLY A 295 4.05 4.16 -3.60
C GLY A 295 4.75 4.32 -4.94
N ILE A 296 4.41 5.35 -5.71
CA ILE A 296 5.04 5.60 -7.01
C ILE A 296 5.21 7.09 -7.24
N THR A 297 6.43 7.50 -7.62
CA THR A 297 6.70 8.85 -8.09
C THR A 297 6.86 8.83 -9.60
N VAL A 298 5.94 9.50 -10.28
CA VAL A 298 5.97 9.69 -11.74
C VAL A 298 6.63 11.02 -12.04
N SER A 299 7.76 10.98 -12.74
CA SER A 299 8.46 12.17 -13.21
C SER A 299 8.04 12.48 -14.64
N VAL A 300 7.49 13.67 -14.86
CA VAL A 300 7.24 14.21 -16.19
C VAL A 300 8.38 15.18 -16.49
N THR A 301 8.98 15.11 -17.69
CA THR A 301 10.10 15.99 -18.10
C THR A 301 9.75 16.92 -19.27
N ASP A 302 8.62 16.69 -19.94
CA ASP A 302 8.12 17.48 -21.08
C ASP A 302 6.59 17.55 -20.98
N PRO A 303 5.95 18.74 -21.01
CA PRO A 303 6.47 20.09 -21.25
C PRO A 303 7.15 20.79 -20.05
N LEU A 304 7.07 20.22 -18.85
CA LEU A 304 7.70 20.75 -17.64
C LEU A 304 8.23 19.61 -16.77
N THR A 305 9.34 19.84 -16.05
CA THR A 305 9.85 18.91 -15.05
C THR A 305 8.99 18.94 -13.79
N LEU A 306 8.30 17.84 -13.51
CA LEU A 306 7.37 17.69 -12.40
C LEU A 306 7.43 16.27 -11.85
N ASP A 307 7.49 16.15 -10.53
CA ASP A 307 7.35 14.87 -9.84
C ASP A 307 5.96 14.77 -9.20
N LEU A 308 5.20 13.76 -9.62
CA LEU A 308 3.89 13.39 -9.09
C LEU A 308 4.06 12.17 -8.20
N THR A 309 4.10 12.37 -6.88
CA THR A 309 4.23 11.27 -5.91
C THR A 309 2.85 10.79 -5.47
N PHE A 310 2.49 9.56 -5.84
CA PHE A 310 1.24 8.89 -5.43
C PHE A 310 1.51 8.01 -4.21
N GLY A 311 1.07 8.49 -3.05
CA GLY A 311 1.22 7.88 -1.74
C GLY A 311 2.69 7.64 -1.33
N PRO A 312 2.96 7.41 -0.04
CA PRO A 312 4.13 6.63 0.36
C PRO A 312 3.86 5.11 0.30
N GLY A 313 2.64 4.70 -0.07
CA GLY A 313 2.09 3.34 0.07
C GLY A 313 1.48 3.13 1.46
N GLN A 314 0.22 2.69 1.51
CA GLN A 314 -0.56 2.49 2.73
C GLN A 314 -0.87 1.00 2.93
N GLY A 315 0.02 0.32 3.66
CA GLY A 315 -0.05 -1.11 3.92
C GLY A 315 -1.21 -1.48 4.85
N VAL A 316 -1.98 -2.50 4.48
CA VAL A 316 -3.11 -3.01 5.25
C VAL A 316 -2.83 -4.39 5.81
N GLY A 317 -3.24 -4.67 7.05
CA GLY A 317 -3.25 -6.00 7.66
C GLY A 317 -4.57 -6.72 7.41
N LEU A 318 -4.62 -8.04 7.61
CA LEU A 318 -5.83 -8.83 7.35
C LEU A 318 -7.09 -8.27 8.06
N THR A 319 -6.96 -7.87 9.33
CA THR A 319 -8.09 -7.34 10.11
C THR A 319 -8.62 -6.03 9.53
N GLY A 320 -7.72 -5.12 9.12
CA GLY A 320 -8.11 -3.87 8.48
C GLY A 320 -8.79 -4.11 7.13
N ALA A 321 -8.25 -5.04 6.33
CA ALA A 321 -8.85 -5.42 5.05
C ALA A 321 -10.22 -6.10 5.21
N LEU A 322 -10.43 -6.87 6.27
CA LEU A 322 -11.74 -7.44 6.61
C LEU A 322 -12.76 -6.36 7.00
N ALA A 323 -12.35 -5.36 7.78
CA ALA A 323 -13.22 -4.23 8.11
C ALA A 323 -13.64 -3.47 6.84
N GLY A 324 -12.70 -3.20 5.93
CA GLY A 324 -13.03 -2.60 4.63
C GLY A 324 -13.96 -3.47 3.78
N LEU A 325 -13.75 -4.80 3.77
CA LEU A 325 -14.67 -5.72 3.08
C LEU A 325 -16.08 -5.69 3.68
N GLU A 326 -16.23 -5.63 5.00
CA GLU A 326 -17.53 -5.52 5.66
C GLU A 326 -18.26 -4.23 5.25
N GLN A 327 -17.54 -3.11 5.14
CA GLN A 327 -18.10 -1.84 4.61
C GLN A 327 -18.57 -1.98 3.17
N VAL A 328 -17.76 -2.62 2.32
CA VAL A 328 -18.14 -2.92 0.93
C VAL A 328 -19.40 -3.78 0.85
N LEU A 329 -19.51 -4.80 1.70
CA LEU A 329 -20.70 -5.64 1.76
C LEU A 329 -21.92 -4.87 2.27
N ALA A 330 -21.73 -3.94 3.21
CA ALA A 330 -22.80 -3.06 3.68
C ALA A 330 -23.35 -2.21 2.51
N LEU A 331 -22.48 -1.55 1.74
CA LEU A 331 -22.85 -0.78 0.55
C LEU A 331 -23.57 -1.63 -0.51
N LEU A 332 -23.12 -2.87 -0.72
CA LEU A 332 -23.79 -3.79 -1.63
C LEU A 332 -25.22 -4.09 -1.17
N LEU A 333 -25.40 -4.35 0.13
CA LEU A 333 -26.68 -4.75 0.71
C LEU A 333 -27.69 -3.60 0.84
N THR A 334 -27.21 -2.37 0.99
CA THR A 334 -28.07 -1.17 0.95
C THR A 334 -28.48 -0.80 -0.47
N GLY A 335 -27.82 -1.36 -1.49
CA GLY A 335 -28.05 -1.02 -2.89
C GLY A 335 -27.39 0.30 -3.30
N ASP A 336 -26.44 0.79 -2.51
CA ASP A 336 -25.66 2.00 -2.81
C ASP A 336 -24.60 1.74 -3.90
N LEU A 337 -24.29 0.46 -4.19
CA LEU A 337 -23.50 0.08 -5.35
C LEU A 337 -24.38 -0.01 -6.60
N ASP A 338 -24.16 0.92 -7.54
CA ASP A 338 -24.77 0.90 -8.86
C ASP A 338 -23.86 0.14 -9.85
N PHE A 339 -24.35 -0.95 -10.43
CA PHE A 339 -23.62 -1.78 -11.39
C PHE A 339 -24.12 -1.61 -12.84
N ASP A 340 -25.17 -0.82 -13.07
CA ASP A 340 -25.87 -0.75 -14.36
C ASP A 340 -25.29 0.28 -15.34
N GLY A 341 -24.23 1.01 -14.98
CA GLY A 341 -23.62 2.07 -15.80
C GLY A 341 -24.47 3.32 -16.01
N PRO A 342 -23.90 4.55 -16.20
CA PRO A 342 -24.66 5.81 -16.30
C PRO A 342 -25.96 5.55 -17.04
N PRO A 343 -27.15 5.91 -16.51
CA PRO A 343 -28.29 5.99 -17.41
C PRO A 343 -27.79 6.81 -18.60
N PRO A 344 -28.07 6.43 -19.85
CA PRO A 344 -27.53 7.13 -21.03
C PRO A 344 -27.90 8.62 -21.12
N GLU A 345 -28.65 9.12 -20.13
CA GLU A 345 -29.16 10.48 -19.97
C GLU A 345 -28.55 11.24 -18.78
N VAL A 346 -27.76 10.60 -17.90
CA VAL A 346 -26.95 11.32 -16.91
C VAL A 346 -25.61 11.59 -17.57
N GLU A 347 -25.57 12.64 -18.39
CA GLU A 347 -24.30 13.30 -18.64
C GLU A 347 -23.74 13.70 -17.27
N PRO A 348 -22.52 13.28 -16.90
CA PRO A 348 -21.88 13.78 -15.69
C PRO A 348 -21.92 15.29 -15.74
N ASP A 349 -22.41 15.95 -14.68
CA ASP A 349 -22.51 17.40 -14.64
C ASP A 349 -21.14 17.99 -14.98
N PRO A 350 -20.97 18.59 -16.18
CA PRO A 350 -19.70 19.19 -16.57
C PRO A 350 -19.31 20.30 -15.57
N GLY A 351 -20.29 20.82 -14.84
CA GLY A 351 -20.14 21.73 -13.70
C GLY A 351 -19.14 21.26 -12.65
N ALA A 352 -19.14 19.97 -12.31
CA ALA A 352 -18.24 19.40 -11.29
C ALA A 352 -16.77 19.37 -11.77
N ALA A 353 -16.55 19.13 -13.07
CA ALA A 353 -15.23 19.22 -13.71
C ALA A 353 -14.82 20.67 -14.05
N THR A 354 -15.75 21.62 -14.04
CA THR A 354 -15.44 23.06 -14.19
C THR A 354 -15.25 23.79 -12.86
N ASP A 355 -15.77 23.27 -11.75
CA ASP A 355 -15.49 23.76 -10.39
C ASP A 355 -14.15 23.25 -9.87
N PHE A 356 -13.75 22.03 -10.26
CA PHE A 356 -12.37 21.60 -10.16
C PHE A 356 -11.58 22.21 -11.31
N ASP A 357 -10.92 23.34 -11.05
CA ASP A 357 -10.15 24.04 -12.07
C ASP A 357 -8.91 23.22 -12.47
N PHE A 358 -9.07 22.22 -13.34
CA PHE A 358 -7.92 21.56 -13.98
C PHE A 358 -7.05 22.58 -14.71
N GLY A 359 -7.64 23.66 -15.23
CA GLY A 359 -6.90 24.76 -15.83
C GLY A 359 -6.06 25.52 -14.82
N GLY A 360 -6.51 25.62 -13.57
CA GLY A 360 -5.87 26.23 -12.41
C GLY A 360 -4.87 25.30 -11.75
N LEU A 361 -5.15 24.01 -11.67
CA LEU A 361 -4.21 22.96 -11.31
C LEU A 361 -3.08 22.91 -12.35
N LEU A 362 -3.40 22.87 -13.65
CA LEU A 362 -2.43 22.96 -14.74
C LEU A 362 -1.77 24.36 -14.77
N ALA A 363 -2.46 25.45 -14.43
CA ALA A 363 -1.86 26.79 -14.38
C ALA A 363 -1.00 27.03 -13.14
N ASP A 364 -1.24 26.37 -12.01
CA ASP A 364 -0.34 26.33 -10.86
C ASP A 364 0.84 25.41 -11.19
N LEU A 365 0.57 24.29 -11.86
CA LEU A 365 1.58 23.35 -12.36
C LEU A 365 2.50 23.96 -13.42
N PHE A 366 1.99 24.84 -14.30
CA PHE A 366 2.73 25.48 -15.40
C PHE A 366 2.97 26.98 -15.22
N GLY A 367 2.49 27.58 -14.12
CA GLY A 367 2.59 29.02 -13.83
C GLY A 367 3.42 29.36 -12.60
N GLY A 368 3.96 28.36 -11.90
CA GLY A 368 4.90 28.52 -10.78
C GLY A 368 6.31 28.94 -11.22
N ALA A 369 6.45 30.13 -11.82
CA ALA A 369 7.70 30.87 -11.88
C ALA A 369 7.43 32.38 -11.82
N GLN A 370 7.29 32.91 -10.60
CA GLN A 370 7.79 34.24 -10.23
C GLN A 370 8.41 34.22 -8.84
#